data_AF-A0A484VX86-F1
#
_entry.id   AF-A0A484VX86-F1
#
_cell.length_a   1.000
_cell.length_b   1.000
_cell.length_c   1.000
_cell.angle_alpha   90.00
_cell.angle_beta   90.00
_cell.angle_gamma   90.00
#
_symmetry.space_group_name_H-M   'P 1'
#
loop_
_entity.id
_entity.type
_entity.pdbx_description
1 polymer ?
#
loop_
_entity_poly.entity_id
_entity_poly.type
_entity_poly.pdbx_seq_one_letter_code
_entity_poly.pdbx_strand_id
1 'polypeptide(L)' 'MAAGFEKECLNLVKKLGNDKIKLVLELTERNPIPVTPEARAIFDSLHQHNITFALDDFGTGYATYRYLQAFPVDFY' A
#
# COMPACT_ATOMS: atom_id res chain seq x y z
N MET A 1 -0.77 9.67 -5.65
CA MET A 1 0.16 9.56 -4.51
C MET A 1 1.13 10.74 -4.54
N ALA A 2 1.66 11.14 -3.39
CA ALA A 2 2.67 12.21 -3.33
C ALA A 2 3.93 11.78 -4.10
N ALA A 3 4.56 12.74 -4.80
CA ALA A 3 5.82 12.49 -5.47
C ALA A 3 6.89 12.08 -4.43
N GLY A 4 7.55 10.94 -4.66
CA GLY A 4 8.61 10.44 -3.77
C GLY A 4 8.16 9.46 -2.68
N PHE A 5 6.86 9.20 -2.52
CA PHE A 5 6.33 8.28 -1.50
C PHE A 5 7.00 6.89 -1.54
N GLU A 6 7.08 6.29 -2.74
CA GLU A 6 7.74 5.00 -2.95
C GLU A 6 9.18 5.00 -2.42
N LYS A 7 9.96 6.03 -2.80
CA LYS A 7 11.35 6.18 -2.39
C LYS A 7 11.50 6.30 -0.88
N GLU A 8 10.57 6.98 -0.21
CA GLU A 8 10.56 7.11 1.24
C GLU A 8 10.31 5.77 1.93
N CYS A 9 9.35 4.97 1.46
CA CYS A 9 9.09 3.63 1.98
C CYS A 9 10.30 2.71 1.83
N LEU A 10 10.92 2.69 0.64
CA LEU A 10 12.12 1.89 0.39
C LEU A 10 13.29 2.30 1.29
N ASN A 11 13.49 3.61 1.49
CA ASN A 11 14.51 4.11 2.40
C ASN A 11 14.22 3.73 3.86
N LEU A 12 12.95 3.71 4.28
CA LEU A 12 12.56 3.33 5.63
C LEU A 12 12.89 1.85 5.88
N VAL A 13 12.47 0.95 5.00
CA VAL A 13 12.78 -0.50 5.11
C VAL A 13 14.28 -0.73 5.15
N LYS A 14 15.03 -0.04 4.28
CA LYS A 14 16.50 -0.11 4.25
C LYS A 14 17.14 0.30 5.58
N LYS A 15 16.61 1.35 6.24
CA LYS A 15 17.11 1.81 7.54
C LYS A 15 16.76 0.86 8.68
N LEU A 16 15.62 0.20 8.60
CA LEU A 16 15.11 -0.74 9.62
C LEU A 16 15.75 -2.13 9.51
N GLY A 17 16.36 -2.44 8.37
CA GLY A 17 16.98 -3.74 8.08
C GLY A 17 15.98 -4.68 7.44
N ASN A 18 16.13 -4.85 6.11
CA ASN A 18 15.18 -5.48 5.18
C ASN A 18 14.55 -6.82 5.60
N ASP A 19 15.15 -7.54 6.57
CA ASP A 19 14.70 -8.88 6.98
C ASP A 19 14.29 -8.98 8.45
N LYS A 20 14.40 -7.89 9.22
CA LYS A 20 14.03 -7.87 10.65
C LYS A 20 12.61 -7.37 10.89
N ILE A 21 12.08 -6.58 9.97
CA ILE A 21 10.82 -5.85 10.13
C ILE A 21 10.04 -5.96 8.83
N LYS A 22 8.75 -6.31 8.94
CA LYS A 22 7.80 -6.27 7.84
C LYS A 22 7.05 -4.94 7.89
N LEU A 23 7.18 -4.14 6.84
CA LEU A 23 6.42 -2.90 6.70
C LEU A 23 5.04 -3.21 6.10
N VAL A 24 3.99 -2.84 6.82
CA VAL A 24 2.60 -2.94 6.36
C VAL A 24 2.05 -1.52 6.23
N LEU A 25 1.53 -1.17 5.05
CA LEU A 25 0.93 0.12 4.77
C LEU A 25 -0.60 -0.01 4.78
N GLU A 26 -1.27 0.79 5.61
CA GLU A 26 -2.73 0.79 5.72
C GLU A 26 -3.36 1.73 4.68
N LEU A 27 -4.32 1.20 3.93
CA LEU A 27 -5.16 1.94 3.01
C LEU A 27 -6.44 2.33 3.74
N THR A 28 -6.67 3.62 3.92
CA THR A 28 -7.86 4.14 4.59
C THR A 28 -8.92 4.56 3.59
N GLU A 29 -10.21 4.40 3.94
CA GLU A 29 -11.32 4.87 3.10
C GLU A 29 -11.45 6.40 3.11
N ARG A 30 -10.92 7.08 4.13
CA ARG A 30 -11.09 8.52 4.35
C ARG A 30 -10.38 9.37 3.29
N ASN A 31 -9.25 8.89 2.77
CA ASN A 31 -8.53 9.57 1.70
C ASN A 31 -8.24 8.59 0.56
N PRO A 32 -9.22 8.39 -0.34
CA PRO A 32 -9.12 7.36 -1.34
C PRO A 32 -7.97 7.64 -2.33
N ILE A 33 -7.16 6.62 -2.59
CA ILE A 33 -6.14 6.62 -3.63
C ILE A 33 -6.83 6.38 -4.98
N PRO A 34 -6.68 7.28 -5.96
CA PRO A 34 -7.17 7.05 -7.31
C PRO A 34 -6.56 5.78 -7.91
N VAL A 35 -7.41 4.92 -8.48
CA VAL A 35 -6.98 3.73 -9.23
C VAL A 35 -6.46 4.19 -10.58
N THR A 36 -5.14 4.38 -10.69
CA THR A 36 -4.46 4.72 -11.95
C THR A 36 -3.32 3.75 -12.22
N PRO A 37 -2.86 3.63 -13.49
CA PRO A 37 -1.70 2.80 -13.81
C PRO A 37 -0.45 3.15 -13.01
N GLU A 38 -0.23 4.45 -12.73
CA GLU A 38 0.90 4.93 -11.95
C GLU A 38 0.79 4.51 -10.48
N ALA A 39 -0.42 4.61 -9.91
CA ALA A 39 -0.66 4.12 -8.56
C ALA A 39 -0.41 2.61 -8.49
N ARG A 40 -0.91 1.84 -9.45
CA ARG A 40 -0.69 0.40 -9.50
C ARG A 40 0.79 0.02 -9.61
N ALA A 41 1.54 0.71 -10.46
CA ALA A 41 2.98 0.49 -10.62
C ALA A 41 3.74 0.71 -9.29
N ILE A 42 3.36 1.72 -8.52
CA ILE A 42 3.96 1.97 -7.20
C ILE A 42 3.63 0.82 -6.22
N PHE A 43 2.39 0.34 -6.19
CA PHE A 43 2.00 -0.79 -5.34
C PHE A 43 2.80 -2.05 -5.69
N ASP A 44 2.82 -2.41 -6.97
CA ASP A 44 3.54 -3.58 -7.46
C ASP A 44 5.05 -3.50 -7.13
N SER A 45 5.65 -2.30 -7.25
CA SER A 45 7.05 -2.06 -6.87
C SER A 45 7.28 -2.22 -5.36
N LEU A 46 6.38 -1.72 -4.53
CA LEU A 46 6.47 -1.86 -3.07
C LEU A 46 6.34 -3.33 -2.64
N HIS A 47 5.44 -4.10 -3.26
CA HIS A 47 5.33 -5.54 -3.04
C HIS A 47 6.60 -6.31 -3.38
N GLN A 48 7.28 -5.97 -4.48
CA GLN A 48 8.57 -6.58 -4.84
C GLN A 48 9.65 -6.37 -3.77
N HIS A 49 9.48 -5.38 -2.90
CA HIS A 49 10.38 -5.09 -1.79
C HIS A 49 9.84 -5.58 -0.43
N ASN A 50 8.94 -6.58 -0.43
CA ASN A 50 8.31 -7.16 0.76
C ASN A 50 7.52 -6.15 1.61
N ILE A 51 7.10 -5.02 1.02
CA ILE A 51 6.18 -4.08 1.64
C ILE A 51 4.77 -4.51 1.27
N THR A 52 3.96 -4.76 2.29
CA THR A 52 2.60 -5.29 2.13
C THR A 52 1.56 -4.24 2.47
N PHE A 53 0.31 -4.45 2.08
CA PHE A 53 -0.78 -3.51 2.30
C PHE A 53 -1.90 -4.14 3.12
N ALA A 54 -2.44 -3.37 4.05
CA ALA A 54 -3.65 -3.68 4.79
C ALA A 54 -4.76 -2.72 4.38
N LEU A 55 -6.00 -3.16 4.42
CA LEU A 55 -7.15 -2.27 4.33
C LEU A 55 -7.60 -1.92 5.75
N ASP A 56 -7.78 -0.63 6.04
CA ASP A 56 -8.29 -0.15 7.32
C ASP A 56 -9.83 -0.08 7.30
N ASP A 57 -10.48 -0.37 8.44
CA ASP A 57 -11.95 -0.35 8.63
C ASP A 57 -12.76 -1.14 7.57
N PHE A 58 -12.37 -2.40 7.27
CA PHE A 58 -13.10 -3.27 6.34
C PHE A 58 -14.59 -3.41 6.71
N GLY A 59 -15.49 -3.02 5.79
CA GLY A 59 -16.93 -3.31 5.91
C GLY A 59 -17.84 -2.14 6.28
N THR A 60 -17.33 -0.90 6.39
CA THR A 60 -18.17 0.28 6.64
C THR A 60 -18.58 1.06 5.37
N GLY A 61 -18.11 0.66 4.18
CA GLY A 61 -18.34 1.43 2.94
C GLY A 61 -18.16 0.67 1.61
N TYR A 62 -18.57 1.33 0.52
CA TYR A 62 -18.48 0.84 -0.87
C TYR A 62 -17.04 0.89 -1.43
N ALA A 63 -16.13 1.61 -0.75
CA ALA A 63 -14.76 1.83 -1.18
C ALA A 63 -13.88 0.57 -1.03
N THR A 64 -14.08 -0.19 0.06
CA THR A 64 -13.44 -1.48 0.34
C THR A 64 -13.40 -2.40 -0.91
N TYR A 65 -14.55 -2.67 -1.55
CA TYR A 65 -14.61 -3.61 -2.68
C TYR A 65 -13.83 -3.15 -3.91
N ARG A 66 -13.82 -1.84 -4.20
CA ARG A 66 -13.06 -1.29 -5.32
C ARG A 66 -11.55 -1.41 -5.12
N TYR A 67 -11.06 -1.26 -3.88
CA TYR A 67 -9.64 -1.46 -3.58
C TYR A 67 -9.22 -2.91 -3.75
N LEU A 68 -10.03 -3.86 -3.28
CA LEU A 68 -9.76 -5.30 -3.45
C LEU A 68 -9.62 -5.72 -4.91
N GLN A 69 -10.39 -5.12 -5.80
CA GLN A 69 -10.28 -5.40 -7.24
C GLN A 69 -9.09 -4.71 -7.90
N ALA A 70 -8.67 -3.56 -7.38
CA ALA A 70 -7.71 -2.68 -8.03
C ALA A 70 -6.26 -2.90 -7.57
N PHE A 71 -6.05 -3.24 -6.30
CA PHE A 71 -4.72 -3.34 -5.70
C PHE A 71 -4.54 -4.69 -5.00
N PRO A 72 -3.32 -5.27 -5.05
CA PRO A 72 -2.99 -6.42 -4.22
C PRO A 72 -2.97 -5.99 -2.75
N VAL A 73 -3.94 -6.46 -1.96
CA VAL A 73 -4.01 -6.21 -0.52
C VAL A 73 -3.78 -7.53 0.21
N ASP A 74 -2.93 -7.51 1.24
CA ASP A 74 -2.47 -8.69 1.97
C ASP A 74 -3.28 -8.95 3.25
N PHE A 75 -3.86 -7.89 3.83
CA PHE A 75 -4.61 -7.94 5.09
C PHE A 75 -5.90 -7.10 5.00
N TYR A 76 -6.95 -7.52 5.71
CA TYR A 76 -8.25 -6.85 5.76
C TYR A 76 -8.68 -6.62 7.21
#